data_AF-A0A850GNG0-F1
#
_entry.id   AF-A0A850GNG0-F1
#
_cell.length_a   1.000
_cell.length_b   1.000
_cell.length_c   1.000
_cell.angle_alpha   90.00
_cell.angle_beta   90.00
_cell.angle_gamma   90.00
#
_symmetry.space_group_name_H-M   'P 1'
#
loop_
_entity.id
_entity.type
_entity.pdbx_description
1 polymer ?
#
loop_
_entity_poly.entity_id
_entity_poly.type
_entity_poly.pdbx_seq_one_letter_code
_entity_poly.pdbx_strand_id
1 'polypeptide(L)'
;MPRLLARLFGGSKPARDYSAGPKLAGLDPVSEAAIALQKAHWRLSLDELDELEARAAKEGLTALPWPEALRLHQLRCLATLHGGSAGQPNAASEARRRLLGPEDDRPASAPAPASIIRRHISASAQHLLSRRSPYRPRHGFAWLGAGPPEGEAIPYSDLQGRVVCASLAHLGALEVVTLDERLEPAGLDFLAFDDIQTLSFAPRPATLAAAAQPPFRPARVIREYGKDPLTVLVPLRHGLSWYAFEPALLRGDQTRCVAELALEGLADPAKRRPPLPGQPALPGDRRPLGVAAGLVRVEVLSDYAEEGLGSFSLAEAYQLSLAIDQDDPRFADKCRGRGLDPQATRGDVVREARLRASARAKRGSQS
;
A
#
# COMPACT_ATOMS: atom_id res chain seq x y z
N MET A 1 9.76 40.83 -3.86
CA MET A 1 9.32 39.42 -3.69
C MET A 1 9.35 38.85 -2.26
N PRO A 2 10.21 39.26 -1.30
CA PRO A 2 10.24 38.68 0.05
C PRO A 2 8.94 38.83 0.87
N ARG A 3 8.13 39.86 0.56
CA ARG A 3 6.87 40.16 1.27
C ARG A 3 5.69 39.25 0.92
N LEU A 4 5.73 38.51 -0.20
CA LEU A 4 4.64 37.60 -0.61
C LEU A 4 4.76 36.26 0.13
N LEU A 5 5.98 35.73 0.26
CA LEU A 5 6.24 34.48 1.00
C LEU A 5 6.01 34.64 2.51
N ALA A 6 6.37 35.79 3.10
CA ALA A 6 6.05 36.08 4.51
C ALA A 6 4.54 36.22 4.78
N ARG A 7 3.76 36.66 3.77
CA ARG A 7 2.29 36.73 3.83
C ARG A 7 1.61 35.36 3.64
N LEU A 8 2.22 34.46 2.87
CA LEU A 8 1.68 33.12 2.61
C LEU A 8 2.06 32.11 3.70
N PHE A 9 3.14 32.35 4.46
CA PHE A 9 3.68 31.35 5.40
C PHE A 9 3.89 31.83 6.86
N GLY A 10 3.63 33.11 7.18
CA GLY A 10 3.57 33.62 8.57
C GLY A 10 4.92 33.63 9.33
N GLY A 11 5.07 34.59 10.25
CA GLY A 11 6.24 34.71 11.13
C GLY A 11 6.26 33.64 12.24
N SER A 12 7.47 33.20 12.63
CA SER A 12 7.81 32.19 13.64
C SER A 12 7.07 32.29 14.98
N LYS A 13 6.74 31.24 15.75
CA LYS A 13 7.02 29.79 15.76
C LYS A 13 5.89 29.12 16.58
N PRO A 14 5.60 27.82 16.35
CA PRO A 14 5.47 26.90 17.47
C PRO A 14 6.61 25.87 17.41
N ALA A 15 6.91 25.23 18.54
CA ALA A 15 7.55 23.91 18.49
C ALA A 15 6.74 23.08 17.46
N ARG A 16 7.38 22.66 16.36
CA ARG A 16 6.72 22.18 15.12
C ARG A 16 5.59 21.21 15.48
N ASP A 17 4.33 21.66 15.36
CA ASP A 17 3.17 20.79 15.56
C ASP A 17 2.91 20.00 14.28
N TYR A 18 3.65 18.90 14.14
CA TYR A 18 3.47 17.93 13.07
C TYR A 18 2.07 17.29 13.06
N SER A 19 1.18 17.55 14.03
CA SER A 19 -0.20 17.02 14.04
C SER A 19 -1.20 17.88 13.27
N ALA A 20 -0.90 19.16 13.04
CA ALA A 20 -1.74 20.05 12.25
C ALA A 20 -1.52 19.85 10.74
N GLY A 21 -0.25 19.67 10.34
CA GLY A 21 0.18 19.61 8.95
C GLY A 21 -0.07 20.93 8.18
N PRO A 22 0.47 21.07 6.96
CA PRO A 22 0.21 22.22 6.11
C PRO A 22 -1.23 22.23 5.56
N LYS A 23 -1.72 23.42 5.21
CA LYS A 23 -2.98 23.61 4.46
C LYS A 23 -2.65 23.83 2.98
N LEU A 24 -3.28 23.09 2.08
CA LEU A 24 -3.20 23.35 0.64
C LEU A 24 -4.28 24.37 0.26
N ALA A 25 -3.89 25.46 -0.40
CA ALA A 25 -4.85 26.44 -0.91
C ALA A 25 -5.51 25.94 -2.21
N GLY A 26 -6.80 26.24 -2.39
CA GLY A 26 -7.52 25.96 -3.64
C GLY A 26 -7.95 24.51 -3.84
N LEU A 27 -8.09 23.73 -2.76
CA LEU A 27 -8.76 22.44 -2.82
C LEU A 27 -10.27 22.64 -2.90
N ASP A 28 -10.94 21.74 -3.61
CA ASP A 28 -12.39 21.66 -3.58
C ASP A 28 -12.87 21.05 -2.22
N PRO A 29 -14.10 21.34 -1.77
CA PRO A 29 -14.61 20.87 -0.49
C PRO A 29 -14.60 19.35 -0.31
N VAL A 30 -14.80 18.58 -1.39
CA VAL A 30 -14.78 17.12 -1.37
C VAL A 30 -13.36 16.62 -1.05
N SER A 31 -12.35 17.18 -1.72
CA SER A 31 -10.94 16.90 -1.40
C SER A 31 -10.58 17.28 0.04
N GLU A 32 -11.06 18.40 0.55
CA GLU A 32 -10.81 18.82 1.94
C GLU A 32 -11.39 17.83 2.96
N ALA A 33 -12.64 17.41 2.76
CA ALA A 33 -13.31 16.42 3.62
C ALA A 33 -12.60 15.05 3.56
N ALA A 34 -12.20 14.59 2.37
CA ALA A 34 -11.43 13.36 2.21
C ALA A 34 -10.06 13.43 2.93
N ILE A 35 -9.35 14.56 2.86
CA ILE A 35 -8.09 14.76 3.61
C ILE A 35 -8.34 14.74 5.12
N ALA A 36 -9.45 15.33 5.58
CA ALA A 36 -9.80 15.33 6.99
C ALA A 36 -10.00 13.89 7.52
N LEU A 37 -10.67 13.04 6.74
CA LEU A 37 -10.83 11.61 7.05
C LEU A 37 -9.49 10.88 7.12
N GLN A 38 -8.61 11.08 6.12
CA GLN A 38 -7.26 10.49 6.15
C GLN A 38 -6.47 10.98 7.37
N LYS A 39 -6.48 12.29 7.65
CA LYS A 39 -5.80 12.85 8.83
C LYS A 39 -6.33 12.18 10.10
N ALA A 40 -7.65 12.12 10.29
CA ALA A 40 -8.24 11.50 11.47
C ALA A 40 -7.76 10.06 11.68
N HIS A 41 -7.77 9.22 10.64
CA HIS A 41 -7.33 7.83 10.72
C HIS A 41 -5.83 7.68 11.05
N TRP A 42 -4.98 8.49 10.41
CA TRP A 42 -3.53 8.40 10.54
C TRP A 42 -2.96 9.10 11.79
N ARG A 43 -3.82 9.58 12.69
CA ARG A 43 -3.41 10.00 14.04
C ARG A 43 -3.19 8.78 14.93
N LEU A 44 -2.12 8.82 15.71
CA LEU A 44 -1.89 7.82 16.75
C LEU A 44 -2.91 8.02 17.88
N SER A 45 -3.71 6.99 18.14
CA SER A 45 -4.52 6.88 19.35
C SER A 45 -3.86 5.87 20.29
N LEU A 46 -3.36 6.36 21.44
CA LEU A 46 -2.72 5.47 22.43
C LEU A 46 -3.74 4.58 23.11
N ASP A 47 -4.92 5.10 23.42
CA ASP A 47 -6.01 4.34 24.04
C ASP A 47 -6.45 3.18 23.13
N GLU A 48 -6.64 3.45 21.83
CA GLU A 48 -7.01 2.43 20.84
C GLU A 48 -5.89 1.38 20.67
N LEU A 49 -4.62 1.82 20.69
CA LEU A 49 -3.48 0.92 20.62
C LEU A 49 -3.43 0.01 21.85
N ASP A 50 -3.56 0.57 23.05
CA ASP A 50 -3.52 -0.19 24.31
C ASP A 50 -4.67 -1.18 24.40
N GLU A 51 -5.88 -0.81 23.97
CA GLU A 51 -7.04 -1.71 23.90
C GLU A 51 -6.78 -2.90 22.98
N LEU A 52 -6.32 -2.64 21.75
CA LEU A 52 -6.05 -3.70 20.77
C LEU A 52 -4.85 -4.57 21.16
N GLU A 53 -3.81 -4.00 21.78
CA GLU A 53 -2.69 -4.77 22.33
C GLU A 53 -3.14 -5.67 23.48
N ALA A 54 -3.97 -5.15 24.41
CA ALA A 54 -4.50 -5.95 25.51
C ALA A 54 -5.34 -7.12 25.02
N ARG A 55 -6.20 -6.90 24.01
CA ARG A 55 -6.97 -7.98 23.37
C ARG A 55 -6.06 -8.98 22.65
N ALA A 56 -5.10 -8.51 21.86
CA ALA A 56 -4.13 -9.37 21.18
C ALA A 56 -3.29 -10.20 22.16
N ALA A 57 -2.94 -9.65 23.32
CA ALA A 57 -2.19 -10.36 24.36
C ALA A 57 -3.05 -11.42 25.06
N LYS A 58 -4.34 -11.14 25.27
CA LYS A 58 -5.29 -12.05 25.93
C LYS A 58 -5.74 -13.19 25.03
N GLU A 59 -6.10 -12.89 23.78
CA GLU A 59 -6.77 -13.80 22.85
C GLU A 59 -5.82 -14.35 21.77
N GLY A 60 -4.65 -13.72 21.61
CA GLY A 60 -3.73 -13.95 20.51
C GLY A 60 -4.04 -13.07 19.30
N LEU A 61 -3.00 -12.61 18.61
CA LEU A 61 -3.13 -11.75 17.43
C LEU A 61 -4.02 -12.37 16.33
N THR A 62 -3.99 -13.69 16.19
CA THR A 62 -4.77 -14.43 15.18
C THR A 62 -6.26 -14.51 15.49
N ALA A 63 -6.67 -14.16 16.70
CA ALA A 63 -8.09 -14.12 17.10
C ALA A 63 -8.74 -12.78 16.78
N LEU A 64 -7.96 -11.72 16.53
CA LEU A 64 -8.52 -10.43 16.13
C LEU A 64 -9.16 -10.52 14.75
N PRO A 65 -10.33 -9.87 14.53
CA PRO A 65 -10.84 -9.62 13.20
C PRO A 65 -9.80 -8.95 12.30
N TRP A 66 -9.75 -9.33 11.02
CA TRP A 66 -8.76 -8.81 10.07
C TRP A 66 -8.65 -7.27 10.02
N PRO A 67 -9.76 -6.50 10.00
CA PRO A 67 -9.68 -5.04 10.05
C PRO A 67 -9.01 -4.51 11.33
N GLU A 68 -9.31 -5.11 12.48
CA GLU A 68 -8.70 -4.75 13.76
C GLU A 68 -7.21 -5.12 13.80
N ALA A 69 -6.83 -6.28 13.26
CA ALA A 69 -5.44 -6.69 13.14
C ALA A 69 -4.63 -5.73 12.22
N LEU A 70 -5.23 -5.27 11.12
CA LEU A 70 -4.62 -4.25 10.26
C LEU A 70 -4.51 -2.90 11.00
N ARG A 71 -5.56 -2.50 11.73
CA ARG A 71 -5.55 -1.26 12.51
C ARG A 71 -4.48 -1.28 13.61
N LEU A 72 -4.36 -2.38 14.36
CA LEU A 72 -3.30 -2.60 15.34
C LEU A 72 -1.91 -2.49 14.68
N HIS A 73 -1.73 -3.07 13.49
CA HIS A 73 -0.48 -2.94 12.74
C HIS A 73 -0.16 -1.48 12.38
N GLN A 74 -1.15 -0.74 11.87
CA GLN A 74 -1.01 0.68 11.55
C GLN A 74 -0.66 1.51 12.79
N LEU A 75 -1.31 1.27 13.93
CA LEU A 75 -1.02 1.96 15.19
C LEU A 75 0.39 1.62 15.69
N ARG A 76 0.88 0.38 15.55
CA ARG A 76 2.27 0.01 15.84
C ARG A 76 3.25 0.76 14.93
N CYS A 77 2.96 0.85 13.63
CA CYS A 77 3.75 1.65 12.69
C CYS A 77 3.76 3.13 13.10
N LEU A 78 2.61 3.71 13.46
CA LEU A 78 2.49 5.09 13.92
C LEU A 78 3.22 5.30 15.26
N ALA A 79 3.15 4.34 16.18
CA ALA A 79 3.86 4.38 17.46
C ALA A 79 5.38 4.41 17.24
N THR A 80 5.92 3.81 16.16
CA THR A 80 7.36 3.98 15.84
C THR A 80 7.74 5.42 15.54
N LEU A 81 6.80 6.20 15.00
CA LEU A 81 6.99 7.62 14.69
C LEU A 81 6.82 8.50 15.93
N HIS A 82 6.14 8.02 16.98
CA HIS A 82 5.80 8.81 18.17
C HIS A 82 6.51 8.34 19.46
N GLY A 83 7.07 7.14 19.46
CA GLY A 83 7.60 6.41 20.62
C GLY A 83 8.68 7.16 21.38
N GLY A 84 8.25 7.89 22.40
CA GLY A 84 9.13 8.71 23.18
C GLY A 84 8.51 9.30 24.44
N SER A 85 8.94 8.82 25.60
CA SER A 85 8.60 9.44 26.89
C SER A 85 9.10 10.89 26.95
N ALA A 86 8.29 11.78 27.53
CA ALA A 86 8.61 13.19 27.70
C ALA A 86 9.97 13.36 28.42
N GLY A 87 10.93 14.01 27.76
CA GLY A 87 12.18 14.46 28.41
C GLY A 87 13.51 14.08 27.76
N GLN A 88 13.54 13.22 26.73
CA GLN A 88 14.75 12.97 25.94
C GLN A 88 14.42 12.95 24.43
N PRO A 89 15.25 13.53 23.55
CA PRO A 89 15.13 13.32 22.11
C PRO A 89 15.39 11.84 21.80
N ASN A 90 14.34 11.04 21.84
CA ASN A 90 14.38 9.62 21.52
C ASN A 90 14.26 9.43 20.01
N ALA A 91 14.70 8.25 19.56
CA ALA A 91 14.74 7.83 18.17
C ALA A 91 13.42 8.04 17.39
N ALA A 92 12.25 8.10 18.06
CA ALA A 92 10.98 8.36 17.39
C ALA A 92 10.80 9.82 16.97
N SER A 93 11.19 10.78 17.81
CA SER A 93 11.18 12.21 17.43
C SER A 93 12.07 12.48 16.22
N GLU A 94 13.15 11.71 16.08
CA GLU A 94 14.07 11.74 14.96
C GLU A 94 13.51 11.01 13.73
N ALA A 95 12.90 9.84 13.90
CA ALA A 95 12.20 9.10 12.84
C ALA A 95 11.09 9.96 12.20
N ARG A 96 10.27 10.61 13.03
CA ARG A 96 9.23 11.55 12.58
C ARG A 96 9.83 12.75 11.87
N ARG A 97 10.91 13.35 12.40
CA ARG A 97 11.60 14.47 11.76
C ARG A 97 12.19 14.08 10.40
N ARG A 98 12.71 12.86 10.24
CA ARG A 98 13.24 12.37 8.96
C ARG A 98 12.15 12.16 7.93
N LEU A 99 11.04 11.54 8.34
CA LEU A 99 9.93 11.25 7.44
C LEU A 99 9.21 12.55 7.03
N LEU A 100 8.93 13.44 8.00
CA LEU A 100 8.02 14.58 7.84
C LEU A 100 8.70 15.95 7.82
N GLY A 101 9.98 16.05 8.20
CA GLY A 101 10.74 17.30 8.26
C GLY A 101 11.50 17.62 6.96
N PRO A 102 12.14 18.81 6.88
CA PRO A 102 12.94 19.23 5.72
C PRO A 102 14.12 18.27 5.45
N GLU A 103 14.57 18.20 4.19
CA GLU A 103 15.70 17.36 3.79
C GLU A 103 17.02 17.76 4.46
N ASP A 104 17.24 19.06 4.67
CA ASP A 104 18.47 19.60 5.29
C ASP A 104 18.64 19.21 6.77
N ASP A 105 17.57 18.79 7.44
CA ASP A 105 17.58 18.43 8.87
C ASP A 105 17.98 16.94 9.11
N ARG A 106 18.46 16.22 8.09
CA ARG A 106 18.74 14.77 8.17
C ARG A 106 20.16 14.47 8.71
N PRO A 107 20.28 13.74 9.84
CA PRO A 107 21.58 13.21 10.27
C PRO A 107 22.02 12.01 9.40
N ALA A 108 23.33 11.83 9.28
CA ALA A 108 23.98 10.90 8.34
C ALA A 108 23.85 9.40 8.68
N SER A 109 23.38 9.02 9.87
CA SER A 109 23.24 7.62 10.29
C SER A 109 21.96 7.40 11.10
N ALA A 110 21.32 6.23 10.97
CA ALA A 110 20.04 5.93 11.61
C ALA A 110 20.17 5.32 13.01
N PRO A 111 19.48 5.85 14.04
CA PRO A 111 19.17 5.03 15.20
C PRO A 111 18.12 4.00 14.78
N ALA A 112 18.42 2.72 15.05
CA ALA A 112 17.46 1.65 14.84
C ALA A 112 16.24 1.86 15.77
N PRO A 113 15.00 1.56 15.32
CA PRO A 113 13.86 1.48 16.23
C PRO A 113 14.17 0.52 17.39
N ALA A 114 13.63 0.79 18.58
CA ALA A 114 13.75 -0.13 19.71
C ALA A 114 13.35 -1.56 19.27
N SER A 115 14.20 -2.54 19.56
CA SER A 115 14.10 -3.92 19.06
C SER A 115 12.73 -4.58 19.34
N ILE A 116 12.08 -4.19 20.44
CA ILE A 116 10.75 -4.66 20.85
C ILE A 116 9.66 -4.21 19.87
N ILE A 117 9.60 -2.91 19.54
CA ILE A 117 8.61 -2.36 18.60
C ILE A 117 8.75 -3.02 17.23
N ARG A 118 9.99 -3.21 16.76
CA ARG A 118 10.27 -3.91 15.51
C ARG A 118 9.73 -5.34 15.53
N ARG A 119 9.87 -6.06 16.65
CA ARG A 119 9.35 -7.43 16.80
C ARG A 119 7.82 -7.48 16.67
N HIS A 120 7.10 -6.57 17.33
CA HIS A 120 5.64 -6.51 17.24
C HIS A 120 5.15 -6.18 15.83
N ILE A 121 5.81 -5.23 15.16
CA ILE A 121 5.52 -4.88 13.76
C ILE A 121 5.73 -6.08 12.85
N SER A 122 6.88 -6.76 12.95
CA SER A 122 7.16 -7.98 12.19
C SER A 122 6.10 -9.05 12.41
N ALA A 123 5.72 -9.30 13.67
CA ALA A 123 4.70 -10.30 13.98
C ALA A 123 3.34 -9.96 13.36
N SER A 124 2.90 -8.70 13.45
CA SER A 124 1.65 -8.27 12.77
C SER A 124 1.73 -8.32 11.25
N ALA A 125 2.83 -7.88 10.65
CA ALA A 125 3.01 -7.92 9.21
C ALA A 125 2.99 -9.37 8.70
N GLN A 126 3.71 -10.28 9.36
CA GLN A 126 3.71 -11.71 9.02
C GLN A 126 2.31 -12.33 9.13
N HIS A 127 1.53 -11.94 10.15
CA HIS A 127 0.15 -12.40 10.28
C HIS A 127 -0.74 -11.88 9.14
N LEU A 128 -0.69 -10.57 8.85
CA LEU A 128 -1.47 -9.92 7.80
C LEU A 128 -1.05 -10.35 6.38
N LEU A 129 0.16 -10.85 6.19
CA LEU A 129 0.64 -11.34 4.90
C LEU A 129 0.58 -12.87 4.80
N SER A 130 0.06 -13.54 5.83
CA SER A 130 -0.10 -15.00 5.83
C SER A 130 -1.05 -15.46 4.72
N ARG A 131 -0.91 -16.72 4.29
CA ARG A 131 -1.69 -17.32 3.19
C ARG A 131 -3.21 -17.22 3.37
N ARG A 132 -3.70 -17.20 4.61
CA ARG A 132 -5.15 -17.10 4.92
C ARG A 132 -5.64 -15.66 5.05
N SER A 133 -4.74 -14.70 5.13
CA SER A 133 -5.11 -13.30 5.25
C SER A 133 -5.74 -12.77 3.97
N PRO A 134 -6.76 -11.91 4.06
CA PRO A 134 -7.25 -11.15 2.93
C PRO A 134 -6.25 -10.08 2.46
N TYR A 135 -5.27 -9.70 3.29
CA TYR A 135 -4.24 -8.70 2.97
C TYR A 135 -2.94 -9.30 2.42
N ARG A 136 -2.95 -10.58 2.02
CA ARG A 136 -1.79 -11.20 1.38
C ARG A 136 -1.57 -10.64 -0.04
N PRO A 137 -0.34 -10.65 -0.57
CA PRO A 137 -0.10 -10.28 -1.95
C PRO A 137 -0.87 -11.17 -2.92
N ARG A 138 -1.52 -10.56 -3.92
CA ARG A 138 -2.35 -11.27 -4.91
C ARG A 138 -1.76 -11.14 -6.29
N HIS A 139 -1.82 -12.21 -7.08
CA HIS A 139 -1.48 -12.08 -8.49
C HIS A 139 -2.41 -11.07 -9.15
N GLY A 140 -1.86 -10.15 -9.91
CA GLY A 140 -2.61 -9.07 -10.52
C GLY A 140 -1.89 -8.49 -11.73
N PHE A 141 -2.64 -7.66 -12.42
CA PHE A 141 -2.31 -7.06 -13.71
C PHE A 141 -2.56 -5.56 -13.58
N ALA A 142 -1.54 -4.76 -13.87
CA ALA A 142 -1.65 -3.31 -13.88
C ALA A 142 -1.52 -2.81 -15.32
N TRP A 143 -2.41 -1.87 -15.66
CA TRP A 143 -2.30 -1.09 -16.87
C TRP A 143 -2.10 0.38 -16.51
N LEU A 144 -1.05 0.95 -17.08
CA LEU A 144 -0.59 2.31 -16.84
C LEU A 144 -1.07 3.24 -17.95
N GLY A 145 -1.16 4.53 -17.66
CA GLY A 145 -1.51 5.55 -18.64
C GLY A 145 -2.72 6.38 -18.25
N ALA A 146 -3.33 6.99 -19.27
CA ALA A 146 -4.40 7.97 -19.12
C ALA A 146 -5.80 7.34 -19.04
N GLY A 147 -5.97 6.13 -19.58
CA GLY A 147 -7.24 5.42 -19.71
C GLY A 147 -7.09 4.19 -20.60
N PRO A 148 -8.17 3.43 -20.83
CA PRO A 148 -8.17 2.35 -21.81
C PRO A 148 -7.90 2.89 -23.22
N PRO A 149 -7.21 2.14 -24.10
CA PRO A 149 -7.05 2.54 -25.49
C PRO A 149 -8.41 2.61 -26.21
N GLU A 150 -8.58 3.58 -27.09
CA GLU A 150 -9.82 3.75 -27.87
C GLU A 150 -9.90 2.71 -29.00
N GLY A 151 -10.99 1.94 -29.05
CA GLY A 151 -11.31 1.09 -30.21
C GLY A 151 -10.47 -0.18 -30.40
N GLU A 152 -9.52 -0.48 -29.51
CA GLU A 152 -8.63 -1.64 -29.59
C GLU A 152 -9.02 -2.76 -28.61
N ALA A 153 -8.59 -3.99 -28.89
CA ALA A 153 -8.65 -5.07 -27.92
C ALA A 153 -7.82 -4.69 -26.67
N ILE A 154 -8.27 -5.10 -25.48
CA ILE A 154 -7.56 -4.80 -24.22
C ILE A 154 -6.11 -5.27 -24.36
N PRO A 155 -5.12 -4.36 -24.26
CA PRO A 155 -3.72 -4.71 -24.47
C PRO A 155 -3.23 -5.62 -23.35
N TYR A 156 -2.10 -6.29 -23.57
CA TYR A 156 -1.38 -6.95 -22.49
C TYR A 156 -1.09 -5.96 -21.37
N SER A 157 -1.19 -6.42 -20.13
CA SER A 157 -0.86 -5.60 -18.96
C SER A 157 0.59 -5.15 -18.98
N ASP A 158 0.86 -3.90 -18.62
CA ASP A 158 2.23 -3.37 -18.49
C ASP A 158 3.02 -4.12 -17.43
N LEU A 159 2.35 -4.49 -16.33
CA LEU A 159 2.94 -5.25 -15.23
C LEU A 159 2.01 -6.40 -14.83
N GLN A 160 2.55 -7.59 -14.61
CA GLN A 160 1.82 -8.73 -14.05
C GLN A 160 2.64 -9.40 -12.96
N GLY A 161 2.05 -9.76 -11.82
CA GLY A 161 2.76 -10.45 -10.73
C GLY A 161 2.02 -10.33 -9.40
N ARG A 162 2.67 -10.68 -8.28
CA ARG A 162 2.05 -10.54 -6.95
C ARG A 162 2.10 -9.09 -6.49
N VAL A 163 0.94 -8.48 -6.43
CA VAL A 163 0.75 -7.06 -6.12
C VAL A 163 0.73 -6.86 -4.61
N VAL A 164 1.48 -5.88 -4.11
CA VAL A 164 1.49 -5.41 -2.72
C VAL A 164 1.68 -3.90 -2.68
N CYS A 165 1.13 -3.20 -1.69
CA CYS A 165 1.52 -1.80 -1.47
C CYS A 165 2.97 -1.73 -0.97
N ALA A 166 3.75 -0.78 -1.50
CA ALA A 166 5.14 -0.58 -1.12
C ALA A 166 5.32 -0.02 0.31
N SER A 167 4.21 0.26 1.01
CA SER A 167 4.23 0.73 2.39
C SER A 167 3.91 -0.39 3.37
N LEU A 168 4.75 -0.49 4.40
CA LEU A 168 4.56 -1.36 5.54
C LEU A 168 3.21 -1.10 6.23
N ALA A 169 2.71 0.13 6.25
CA ALA A 169 1.45 0.46 6.92
C ALA A 169 0.18 0.09 6.11
N HIS A 170 0.33 -0.28 4.83
CA HIS A 170 -0.78 -0.63 3.94
C HIS A 170 -0.78 -2.11 3.54
N LEU A 171 0.40 -2.72 3.33
CA LEU A 171 0.54 -4.13 2.95
C LEU A 171 -0.32 -4.48 1.73
N GLY A 172 -1.07 -5.59 1.73
CA GLY A 172 -2.01 -5.95 0.67
C GLY A 172 -3.40 -5.31 0.82
N ALA A 173 -3.46 -4.04 1.22
CA ALA A 173 -4.70 -3.26 1.29
C ALA A 173 -4.62 -2.00 0.42
N LEU A 174 -5.76 -1.60 -0.12
CA LEU A 174 -5.98 -0.32 -0.78
C LEU A 174 -6.74 0.60 0.18
N GLU A 175 -6.12 1.71 0.56
CA GLU A 175 -6.82 2.80 1.26
C GLU A 175 -7.82 3.45 0.28
N VAL A 176 -9.07 3.64 0.72
CA VAL A 176 -10.12 4.30 -0.07
C VAL A 176 -10.93 5.23 0.82
N VAL A 177 -11.43 6.32 0.25
CA VAL A 177 -12.47 7.14 0.84
C VAL A 177 -13.80 6.72 0.22
N THR A 178 -14.69 6.19 1.05
CA THR A 178 -16.04 5.79 0.67
C THR A 178 -16.92 7.01 0.50
N LEU A 179 -17.89 6.91 -0.41
CA LEU A 179 -18.82 7.98 -0.74
C LEU A 179 -20.23 7.61 -0.32
N ASP A 180 -21.02 8.60 0.11
CA ASP A 180 -22.45 8.42 0.38
C ASP A 180 -23.30 8.50 -0.91
N GLU A 181 -24.62 8.47 -0.77
CA GLU A 181 -25.57 8.58 -1.89
C GLU A 181 -25.49 9.92 -2.64
N ARG A 182 -24.90 10.95 -2.03
CA ARG A 182 -24.67 12.27 -2.62
C ARG A 182 -23.28 12.40 -3.24
N LEU A 183 -22.51 11.31 -3.26
CA LEU A 183 -21.11 11.28 -3.69
C LEU A 183 -20.18 12.14 -2.80
N GLU A 184 -20.56 12.36 -1.55
CA GLU A 184 -19.76 13.07 -0.57
C GLU A 184 -18.89 12.09 0.26
N PRO A 185 -17.69 12.49 0.70
CA PRO A 185 -16.83 11.64 1.54
C PRO A 185 -17.52 11.24 2.85
N ALA A 186 -17.74 9.93 3.02
CA ALA A 186 -18.49 9.37 4.16
C ALA A 186 -17.58 8.69 5.19
N GLY A 187 -16.48 8.09 4.75
CA GLY A 187 -15.57 7.36 5.63
C GLY A 187 -14.30 6.89 4.94
N LEU A 188 -13.33 6.44 5.73
CA LEU A 188 -12.09 5.83 5.23
C LEU A 188 -12.16 4.31 5.43
N ASP A 189 -11.78 3.54 4.42
CA ASP A 189 -11.72 2.08 4.49
C ASP A 189 -10.41 1.56 3.88
N PHE A 190 -10.03 0.33 4.24
CA PHE A 190 -8.87 -0.39 3.73
C PHE A 190 -9.32 -1.67 3.06
N LEU A 191 -9.64 -1.56 1.76
CA LEU A 191 -10.08 -2.69 0.96
C LEU A 191 -8.92 -3.68 0.81
N ALA A 192 -9.10 -4.87 1.36
CA ALA A 192 -8.16 -5.94 1.15
C ALA A 192 -8.04 -6.25 -0.35
N PHE A 193 -6.82 -6.47 -0.85
CA PHE A 193 -6.61 -6.92 -2.23
C PHE A 193 -7.38 -8.20 -2.53
N ASP A 194 -7.65 -9.01 -1.50
CA ASP A 194 -8.46 -10.19 -1.68
C ASP A 194 -9.92 -9.94 -2.05
N ASP A 195 -10.45 -8.77 -1.72
CA ASP A 195 -11.82 -8.33 -1.96
C ASP A 195 -11.98 -7.55 -3.29
N ILE A 196 -10.87 -7.23 -3.96
CA ILE A 196 -10.86 -6.45 -5.20
C ILE A 196 -10.73 -7.41 -6.39
N GLN A 197 -11.68 -7.37 -7.32
CA GLN A 197 -11.53 -8.02 -8.62
C GLN A 197 -10.86 -7.05 -9.60
N THR A 198 -11.42 -5.85 -9.73
CA THR A 198 -10.91 -4.81 -10.64
C THR A 198 -11.08 -3.45 -9.99
N LEU A 199 -10.03 -2.65 -10.03
CA LEU A 199 -10.02 -1.23 -9.70
C LEU A 199 -9.79 -0.47 -11.01
N SER A 200 -10.79 0.30 -11.42
CA SER A 200 -10.72 1.16 -12.61
C SER A 200 -10.80 2.61 -12.18
N PHE A 201 -9.75 3.37 -12.45
CA PHE A 201 -9.72 4.78 -12.12
C PHE A 201 -10.36 5.63 -13.23
N ALA A 202 -10.92 6.78 -12.85
CA ALA A 202 -11.38 7.76 -13.81
C ALA A 202 -10.23 8.17 -14.77
N PRO A 203 -10.50 8.44 -16.05
CA PRO A 203 -9.48 8.89 -16.98
C PRO A 203 -8.78 10.16 -16.49
N ARG A 204 -7.50 10.32 -16.81
CA ARG A 204 -6.74 11.54 -16.53
C ARG A 204 -6.27 12.18 -17.84
N PRO A 205 -6.01 13.50 -17.88
CA PRO A 205 -5.36 14.11 -19.02
C PRO A 205 -3.98 13.47 -19.25
N ALA A 206 -3.70 13.04 -20.49
CA ALA A 206 -2.44 12.38 -20.84
C ALA A 206 -1.20 13.27 -20.58
N THR A 207 -1.38 14.59 -20.67
CA THR A 207 -0.34 15.60 -20.45
C THR A 207 -0.05 15.88 -18.97
N LEU A 208 -0.90 15.42 -18.04
CA LEU A 208 -0.74 15.70 -16.62
C LEU A 208 0.25 14.70 -16.00
N ALA A 209 1.38 15.22 -15.51
CA ALA A 209 2.35 14.42 -14.77
C ALA A 209 1.74 13.84 -13.48
N ALA A 210 2.24 12.69 -13.03
CA ALA A 210 1.73 11.98 -11.84
C ALA A 210 1.64 12.88 -10.59
N ALA A 211 2.68 13.68 -10.33
CA ALA A 211 2.72 14.56 -9.16
C ALA A 211 1.81 15.80 -9.28
N ALA A 212 1.37 16.16 -10.49
CA ALA A 212 0.41 17.23 -10.71
C ALA A 212 -1.05 16.76 -10.59
N GLN A 213 -1.29 15.47 -10.31
CA GLN A 213 -2.63 14.94 -10.12
C GLN A 213 -3.24 15.40 -8.79
N PRO A 214 -4.59 15.53 -8.74
CA PRO A 214 -5.31 15.78 -7.51
C PRO A 214 -4.96 14.77 -6.42
N PRO A 215 -5.21 15.11 -5.14
CA PRO A 215 -4.90 14.23 -4.00
C PRO A 215 -5.62 12.89 -4.05
N PHE A 216 -6.80 12.87 -4.65
CA PHE A 216 -7.60 11.67 -4.86
C PHE A 216 -7.97 11.55 -6.32
N ARG A 217 -8.22 10.30 -6.73
CA ARG A 217 -8.77 9.99 -8.04
C ARG A 217 -10.02 9.16 -7.87
N PRO A 218 -11.17 9.56 -8.45
CA PRO A 218 -12.35 8.73 -8.46
C PRO A 218 -12.05 7.39 -9.11
N ALA A 219 -12.58 6.32 -8.53
CA ALA A 219 -12.42 4.98 -9.07
C ALA A 219 -13.67 4.14 -8.81
N ARG A 220 -13.86 3.14 -9.67
CA ARG A 220 -14.83 2.07 -9.49
C ARG A 220 -14.10 0.81 -9.09
N VAL A 221 -14.56 0.18 -8.02
CA VAL A 221 -14.06 -1.11 -7.52
C VAL A 221 -15.12 -2.16 -7.81
N ILE A 222 -14.82 -3.08 -8.72
CA ILE A 222 -15.56 -4.33 -8.84
C ILE A 222 -15.01 -5.26 -7.78
N ARG A 223 -15.90 -5.77 -6.92
CA ARG A 223 -15.53 -6.56 -5.76
C ARG A 223 -15.75 -8.05 -5.99
N GLU A 224 -15.03 -8.83 -5.23
CA GLU A 224 -15.17 -10.29 -5.20
C GLU A 224 -16.44 -10.70 -4.44
N TYR A 225 -16.83 -11.97 -4.58
CA TYR A 225 -17.92 -12.61 -3.83
C TYR A 225 -19.32 -12.08 -4.12
N GLY A 226 -19.55 -11.52 -5.32
CA GLY A 226 -20.84 -10.94 -5.67
C GLY A 226 -21.22 -9.73 -4.83
N LYS A 227 -20.25 -9.12 -4.12
CA LYS A 227 -20.46 -7.84 -3.45
C LYS A 227 -20.69 -6.76 -4.50
N ASP A 228 -21.56 -5.81 -4.18
CA ASP A 228 -21.87 -4.72 -5.09
C ASP A 228 -20.61 -3.90 -5.44
N PRO A 229 -20.51 -3.40 -6.68
CA PRO A 229 -19.45 -2.48 -7.06
C PRO A 229 -19.48 -1.23 -6.18
N LEU A 230 -18.29 -0.73 -5.81
CA LEU A 230 -18.15 0.52 -5.04
C LEU A 230 -17.61 1.63 -5.93
N THR A 231 -18.15 2.83 -5.77
CA THR A 231 -17.55 4.07 -6.27
C THR A 231 -16.87 4.76 -5.11
N VAL A 232 -15.58 5.06 -5.26
CA VAL A 232 -14.73 5.57 -4.17
C VAL A 232 -13.79 6.66 -4.67
N LEU A 233 -13.23 7.43 -3.74
CA LEU A 233 -12.05 8.26 -3.99
C LEU A 233 -10.81 7.50 -3.51
N VAL A 234 -9.88 7.22 -4.42
CA VAL A 234 -8.62 6.55 -4.07
C VAL A 234 -7.56 7.62 -3.79
N PRO A 235 -6.94 7.63 -2.60
CA PRO A 235 -5.82 8.51 -2.32
C PRO A 235 -4.63 8.16 -3.19
N LEU A 236 -4.08 9.17 -3.89
CA LEU A 236 -2.84 9.01 -4.63
C LEU A 236 -1.60 9.22 -3.75
N ARG A 237 -1.81 9.64 -2.51
CA ARG A 237 -0.78 9.95 -1.52
C ARG A 237 -1.07 9.23 -0.20
N HIS A 238 -0.03 8.77 0.48
CA HIS A 238 -0.15 8.19 1.82
C HIS A 238 -0.70 9.24 2.79
N GLY A 239 -1.58 8.85 3.72
CA GLY A 239 -2.14 9.80 4.68
C GLY A 239 -1.11 10.50 5.57
N LEU A 240 0.06 9.88 5.78
CA LEU A 240 1.19 10.52 6.49
C LEU A 240 1.75 11.75 5.76
N SER A 241 1.56 11.85 4.45
CA SER A 241 2.01 12.99 3.65
C SER A 241 1.38 14.29 4.13
N TRP A 242 0.15 14.24 4.67
CA TRP A 242 -0.58 15.40 5.16
C TRP A 242 0.03 16.07 6.39
N TYR A 243 0.99 15.41 7.02
CA TYR A 243 1.74 15.91 8.16
C TYR A 243 3.15 16.39 7.79
N ALA A 244 3.55 16.23 6.53
CA ALA A 244 4.87 16.61 6.06
C ALA A 244 4.98 18.13 5.90
N PHE A 245 6.09 18.69 6.35
CA PHE A 245 6.45 20.10 6.09
C PHE A 245 7.07 20.30 4.71
N GLU A 246 7.46 19.22 4.05
CA GLU A 246 8.06 19.22 2.73
C GLU A 246 6.99 19.35 1.62
N PRO A 247 6.95 20.46 0.86
CA PRO A 247 5.94 20.65 -0.19
C PRO A 247 5.99 19.56 -1.25
N ALA A 248 7.17 19.03 -1.57
CA ALA A 248 7.32 17.98 -2.55
C ALA A 248 6.70 16.63 -2.10
N LEU A 249 6.63 16.33 -0.80
CA LEU A 249 5.87 15.16 -0.32
C LEU A 249 4.36 15.36 -0.46
N LEU A 250 3.86 16.57 -0.15
CA LEU A 250 2.44 16.91 -0.32
C LEU A 250 2.03 16.88 -1.78
N ARG A 251 2.90 17.32 -2.69
CA ARG A 251 2.66 17.25 -4.13
C ARG A 251 2.86 15.83 -4.68
N GLY A 252 3.53 14.95 -3.94
CA GLY A 252 3.84 13.61 -4.43
C GLY A 252 5.00 13.60 -5.43
N ASP A 253 5.83 14.65 -5.45
CA ASP A 253 7.04 14.72 -6.27
C ASP A 253 8.11 13.71 -5.80
N GLN A 254 8.01 13.26 -4.54
CA GLN A 254 8.93 12.31 -3.93
C GLN A 254 8.19 11.34 -2.99
N THR A 255 8.86 10.26 -2.61
CA THR A 255 8.43 9.33 -1.57
C THR A 255 9.55 9.19 -0.55
N ARG A 256 9.21 9.22 0.75
CA ARG A 256 10.15 8.98 1.84
C ARG A 256 9.67 7.81 2.66
N CYS A 257 10.61 7.04 3.19
CA CYS A 257 10.35 5.90 4.07
C CYS A 257 11.11 6.06 5.39
N VAL A 258 10.52 5.54 6.46
CA VAL A 258 11.17 5.40 7.75
C VAL A 258 10.82 4.04 8.33
N ALA A 259 11.78 3.40 8.97
CA ALA A 259 11.71 2.00 9.42
C ALA A 259 11.49 0.99 8.29
N GLU A 260 12.59 0.52 7.70
CA GLU A 260 12.55 -0.59 6.76
C GLU A 260 12.57 -1.92 7.49
N LEU A 261 11.59 -2.75 7.18
CA LEU A 261 11.51 -4.12 7.64
C LEU A 261 11.59 -5.05 6.45
N ALA A 262 12.65 -5.87 6.42
CA ALA A 262 12.74 -6.98 5.49
C ALA A 262 11.73 -8.05 5.89
N LEU A 263 10.69 -8.23 5.08
CA LEU A 263 9.69 -9.27 5.26
C LEU A 263 10.01 -10.46 4.37
N GLU A 264 9.99 -11.64 4.97
CA GLU A 264 10.12 -12.92 4.27
C GLU A 264 8.77 -13.48 3.85
N GLY A 265 8.71 -14.19 2.73
CA GLY A 265 7.52 -14.95 2.34
C GLY A 265 6.46 -14.15 1.59
N LEU A 266 6.83 -13.01 1.01
CA LEU A 266 5.92 -12.22 0.18
C LEU A 266 5.77 -12.84 -1.22
N ALA A 267 6.82 -13.51 -1.70
CA ALA A 267 6.76 -14.31 -2.91
C ALA A 267 6.08 -15.66 -2.63
N ASP A 268 5.65 -16.34 -3.69
CA ASP A 268 5.03 -17.67 -3.56
C ASP A 268 6.02 -18.68 -2.96
N PRO A 269 5.77 -19.22 -1.75
CA PRO A 269 6.69 -20.14 -1.09
C PRO A 269 6.81 -21.47 -1.85
N ALA A 270 5.78 -21.89 -2.61
CA ALA A 270 5.84 -23.10 -3.43
C ALA A 270 6.73 -22.93 -4.67
N LYS A 271 7.01 -21.68 -5.06
CA LYS A 271 7.89 -21.33 -6.17
C LYS A 271 9.27 -20.87 -5.72
N ARG A 272 9.56 -20.88 -4.40
CA ARG A 272 10.93 -20.69 -3.89
C ARG A 272 11.81 -21.79 -4.47
N ARG A 273 12.78 -21.39 -5.29
CA ARG A 273 13.88 -22.30 -5.65
C ARG A 273 14.69 -22.56 -4.38
N PRO A 274 14.98 -23.83 -4.03
CA PRO A 274 15.97 -24.09 -3.01
C PRO A 274 17.30 -23.46 -3.45
N PRO A 275 18.07 -22.86 -2.53
CA PRO A 275 19.40 -22.38 -2.87
C PRO A 275 20.21 -23.54 -3.45
N LEU A 276 20.93 -23.29 -4.55
CA LEU A 276 21.90 -24.25 -5.05
C LEU A 276 22.96 -24.52 -3.96
N PRO A 277 23.54 -25.73 -3.88
CA PRO A 277 24.60 -26.01 -2.93
C PRO A 277 25.72 -24.96 -3.02
N GLY A 278 26.04 -24.31 -1.90
CA GLY A 278 27.07 -23.26 -1.84
C GLY A 278 26.61 -21.85 -2.23
N GLN A 279 25.35 -21.66 -2.63
CA GLN A 279 24.79 -20.33 -2.85
C GLN A 279 23.98 -19.85 -1.64
N PRO A 280 24.10 -18.58 -1.22
CA PRO A 280 23.19 -18.01 -0.23
C PRO A 280 21.76 -18.03 -0.78
N ALA A 281 20.77 -18.24 0.10
CA ALA A 281 19.37 -18.08 -0.26
C ALA A 281 19.18 -16.70 -0.91
N LEU A 282 18.63 -16.69 -2.13
CA LEU A 282 18.49 -15.45 -2.89
C LEU A 282 17.69 -14.42 -2.07
N PRO A 283 18.09 -13.14 -2.06
CA PRO A 283 17.38 -12.08 -1.35
C PRO A 283 15.94 -11.87 -1.83
N GLY A 284 15.52 -12.49 -2.94
CA GLY A 284 14.27 -12.18 -3.63
C GLY A 284 12.98 -12.49 -2.85
N ASP A 285 13.04 -13.26 -1.75
CA ASP A 285 11.89 -13.38 -0.85
C ASP A 285 11.99 -12.50 0.40
N ARG A 286 13.01 -11.64 0.50
CA ARG A 286 13.08 -10.56 1.47
C ARG A 286 12.78 -9.25 0.75
N ARG A 287 11.72 -8.55 1.16
CA ARG A 287 11.47 -7.18 0.68
C ARG A 287 11.50 -6.20 1.82
N PRO A 288 12.35 -5.15 1.76
CA PRO A 288 12.27 -4.07 2.71
C PRO A 288 11.00 -3.25 2.43
N LEU A 289 10.06 -3.26 3.37
CA LEU A 289 8.92 -2.35 3.35
C LEU A 289 9.13 -1.28 4.42
N GLY A 290 8.79 -0.03 4.08
CA GLY A 290 8.93 1.12 4.96
C GLY A 290 7.59 1.77 5.32
N VAL A 291 7.54 2.49 6.44
CA VAL A 291 6.45 3.44 6.69
C VAL A 291 6.68 4.65 5.79
N ALA A 292 5.75 4.92 4.88
CA ALA A 292 5.99 5.83 3.76
C ALA A 292 5.12 7.10 3.80
N ALA A 293 5.66 8.18 3.26
CA ALA A 293 4.96 9.42 2.92
C ALA A 293 5.29 9.79 1.46
N GLY A 294 4.40 10.52 0.78
CA GLY A 294 4.47 10.80 -0.65
C GLY A 294 3.43 10.01 -1.45
N LEU A 295 3.72 9.71 -2.71
CA LEU A 295 2.81 8.94 -3.57
C LEU A 295 2.62 7.51 -3.08
N VAL A 296 1.39 7.01 -3.19
CA VAL A 296 1.11 5.59 -2.95
C VAL A 296 1.72 4.78 -4.09
N ARG A 297 2.65 3.90 -3.73
CA ARG A 297 3.30 2.98 -4.66
C ARG A 297 2.79 1.56 -4.46
N VAL A 298 2.69 0.86 -5.58
CA VAL A 298 2.38 -0.55 -5.67
C VAL A 298 3.58 -1.25 -6.27
N GLU A 299 4.00 -2.34 -5.63
CA GLU A 299 5.03 -3.22 -6.16
C GLU A 299 4.38 -4.44 -6.79
N VAL A 300 4.93 -4.85 -7.92
CA VAL A 300 4.57 -6.09 -8.58
C VAL A 300 5.74 -7.04 -8.39
N LEU A 301 5.54 -8.03 -7.53
CA LEU A 301 6.55 -9.00 -7.17
C LEU A 301 6.53 -10.15 -8.15
N SER A 302 7.70 -10.50 -8.67
CA SER A 302 7.83 -11.66 -9.54
C SER A 302 7.59 -12.92 -8.74
N ASP A 303 6.92 -13.88 -9.36
CA ASP A 303 6.93 -15.27 -8.89
C ASP A 303 8.35 -15.88 -9.00
N TYR A 304 9.29 -15.19 -9.66
CA TYR A 304 10.70 -15.60 -9.83
C TYR A 304 11.63 -14.53 -9.24
N ALA A 305 12.32 -14.89 -8.17
CA ALA A 305 13.12 -14.01 -7.30
C ALA A 305 14.10 -13.04 -8.00
N GLU A 306 14.53 -13.34 -9.22
CA GLU A 306 15.63 -12.66 -9.91
C GLU A 306 15.21 -11.40 -10.69
N GLU A 307 13.92 -11.23 -11.02
CA GLU A 307 13.52 -10.20 -12.01
C GLU A 307 12.84 -8.96 -11.43
N GLY A 308 12.34 -8.99 -10.19
CA GLY A 308 11.66 -7.85 -9.54
C GLY A 308 10.80 -7.02 -10.50
N LEU A 309 9.61 -7.52 -10.89
CA LEU A 309 8.87 -7.06 -12.08
C LEU A 309 8.61 -5.56 -12.18
N GLY A 310 8.60 -4.84 -11.06
CA GLY A 310 8.62 -3.38 -11.07
C GLY A 310 7.79 -2.78 -9.95
N SER A 311 7.71 -1.46 -9.97
CA SER A 311 6.82 -0.70 -9.11
C SER A 311 6.25 0.48 -9.88
N PHE A 312 5.03 0.87 -9.54
CA PHE A 312 4.33 2.00 -10.14
C PHE A 312 3.59 2.78 -9.04
N SER A 313 3.32 4.04 -9.28
CA SER A 313 2.43 4.83 -8.43
C SER A 313 0.97 4.61 -8.82
N LEU A 314 0.05 4.65 -7.85
CA LEU A 314 -1.38 4.60 -8.17
C LEU A 314 -1.83 5.74 -9.10
N ALA A 315 -1.11 6.86 -9.09
CA ALA A 315 -1.33 7.96 -10.02
C ALA A 315 -1.09 7.57 -11.48
N GLU A 316 -0.17 6.64 -11.77
CA GLU A 316 0.16 6.20 -13.13
C GLU A 316 -0.81 5.15 -13.67
N ALA A 317 -1.44 4.35 -12.80
CA ALA A 317 -2.34 3.28 -13.20
C ALA A 317 -3.69 3.82 -13.66
N TYR A 318 -4.25 3.30 -14.74
CA TYR A 318 -5.69 3.48 -15.04
C TYR A 318 -6.51 2.27 -14.58
N GLN A 319 -5.90 1.09 -14.53
CA GLN A 319 -6.59 -0.12 -14.07
C GLN A 319 -5.64 -1.06 -13.34
N LEU A 320 -6.16 -1.70 -12.29
CA LEU A 320 -5.54 -2.82 -11.60
C LEU A 320 -6.57 -3.95 -11.52
N SER A 321 -6.25 -5.15 -11.99
CA SER A 321 -7.11 -6.32 -11.83
C SER A 321 -6.39 -7.41 -11.06
N LEU A 322 -7.07 -8.07 -10.14
CA LEU A 322 -6.51 -9.13 -9.31
C LEU A 322 -7.10 -10.49 -9.71
N ALA A 323 -6.20 -11.42 -10.02
CA ALA A 323 -6.53 -12.76 -10.48
C ALA A 323 -7.03 -13.62 -9.32
N ILE A 324 -7.94 -14.55 -9.59
CA ILE A 324 -8.29 -15.60 -8.63
C ILE A 324 -7.08 -16.52 -8.49
N ASP A 325 -6.55 -16.64 -7.28
CA ASP A 325 -5.43 -17.53 -6.99
C ASP A 325 -5.97 -18.95 -6.78
N GLN A 326 -5.48 -19.94 -7.53
CA GLN A 326 -5.89 -21.35 -7.39
C GLN A 326 -5.67 -21.89 -5.96
N ASP A 327 -4.68 -21.32 -5.28
CA ASP A 327 -4.27 -21.69 -3.93
C ASP A 327 -5.06 -20.94 -2.85
N ASP A 328 -6.01 -20.09 -3.26
CA ASP A 328 -6.95 -19.41 -2.37
C ASP A 328 -7.92 -20.44 -1.77
N PRO A 329 -8.02 -20.52 -0.42
CA PRO A 329 -9.02 -21.39 0.22
C PRO A 329 -10.46 -21.06 -0.20
N ARG A 330 -10.71 -19.84 -0.71
CA ARG A 330 -12.00 -19.35 -1.21
C ARG A 330 -12.10 -19.36 -2.74
N PHE A 331 -11.20 -20.06 -3.44
CA PHE A 331 -11.17 -20.13 -4.91
C PHE A 331 -12.54 -20.45 -5.51
N ALA A 332 -13.23 -21.47 -4.99
CA ALA A 332 -14.51 -21.90 -5.52
C ALA A 332 -15.61 -20.83 -5.36
N ASP A 333 -15.61 -20.11 -4.25
CA ASP A 333 -16.57 -19.03 -4.01
C ASP A 333 -16.32 -17.84 -4.95
N LYS A 334 -15.06 -17.53 -5.23
CA LYS A 334 -14.68 -16.48 -6.18
C LYS A 334 -15.08 -16.83 -7.61
N CYS A 335 -14.79 -18.05 -8.05
CA CYS A 335 -15.22 -18.52 -9.37
C CYS A 335 -16.74 -18.38 -9.50
N ARG A 336 -17.50 -18.91 -8.54
CA ARG A 336 -18.97 -18.82 -8.55
C ARG A 336 -19.47 -17.37 -8.53
N GLY A 337 -18.87 -16.51 -7.71
CA GLY A 337 -19.19 -15.08 -7.66
C GLY A 337 -18.93 -14.34 -8.98
N ARG A 338 -18.05 -14.86 -9.83
CA ARG A 338 -17.79 -14.36 -11.19
C ARG A 338 -18.55 -15.11 -12.28
N GLY A 339 -19.47 -16.03 -11.92
CA GLY A 339 -20.19 -16.87 -12.88
C GLY A 339 -19.32 -17.93 -13.58
N LEU A 340 -18.18 -18.30 -13.00
CA LEU A 340 -17.24 -19.28 -13.53
C LEU A 340 -17.42 -20.64 -12.83
N ASP A 341 -17.25 -21.74 -13.57
CA ASP A 341 -17.14 -23.07 -12.98
C ASP A 341 -15.76 -23.25 -12.31
N PRO A 342 -15.69 -23.53 -11.00
CA PRO A 342 -14.42 -23.75 -10.31
C PRO A 342 -13.59 -24.89 -10.90
N GLN A 343 -14.23 -25.98 -11.36
CA GLN A 343 -13.48 -27.14 -11.87
C GLN A 343 -12.82 -26.83 -13.22
N ALA A 344 -13.59 -26.27 -14.16
CA ALA A 344 -13.05 -25.79 -15.43
C ALA A 344 -11.94 -24.75 -15.22
N THR A 345 -12.15 -23.77 -14.33
CA THR A 345 -11.17 -22.70 -14.07
C THR A 345 -9.85 -23.27 -13.53
N ARG A 346 -9.89 -24.27 -12.63
CA ARG A 346 -8.66 -24.96 -12.18
C ARG A 346 -7.96 -25.68 -13.33
N GLY A 347 -8.71 -26.38 -14.17
CA GLY A 347 -8.18 -27.04 -15.36
C GLY A 347 -7.44 -26.06 -16.26
N ASP A 348 -8.00 -24.87 -16.47
CA ASP A 348 -7.40 -23.80 -17.27
C ASP A 348 -6.12 -23.26 -16.66
N VAL A 349 -6.11 -22.94 -15.36
CA VAL A 349 -4.90 -22.45 -14.68
C VAL A 349 -3.78 -23.48 -14.73
N VAL A 350 -4.08 -24.76 -14.49
CA VAL A 350 -3.08 -25.85 -14.57
C VAL A 350 -2.54 -25.99 -15.99
N ARG A 351 -3.42 -25.93 -17.00
CA ARG A 351 -3.03 -26.01 -18.41
C ARG A 351 -2.13 -24.84 -18.79
N GLU A 352 -2.48 -23.62 -18.40
CA GLU A 352 -1.69 -22.42 -18.69
C GLU A 352 -0.33 -22.48 -17.99
N ALA A 353 -0.27 -22.90 -16.74
CA ALA A 353 0.99 -23.08 -16.00
C ALA A 353 1.92 -24.08 -16.71
N ARG A 354 1.37 -25.20 -17.22
CA ARG A 354 2.13 -26.18 -18.01
C ARG A 354 2.65 -25.58 -19.31
N LEU A 355 1.82 -24.86 -20.07
CA LEU A 355 2.23 -24.21 -21.31
C LEU A 355 3.36 -23.20 -21.07
N ARG A 356 3.26 -22.38 -20.01
CA ARG A 356 4.30 -21.42 -19.62
C ARG A 356 5.60 -22.14 -19.23
N ALA A 357 5.53 -23.23 -18.47
CA ALA A 357 6.70 -24.04 -18.10
C ALA A 357 7.39 -24.65 -19.34
N SER A 358 6.62 -25.22 -20.26
CA SER A 358 7.15 -25.78 -21.51
C SER A 358 7.78 -24.72 -22.42
N ALA A 359 7.17 -23.53 -22.55
CA ALA A 359 7.73 -22.44 -23.34
C ALA A 359 9.09 -21.95 -22.79
N ARG A 360 9.24 -21.93 -21.47
CA ARG A 360 10.51 -21.56 -20.81
C ARG A 360 11.59 -22.61 -20.97
N ALA A 361 11.25 -23.89 -20.81
CA ALA A 361 12.20 -24.98 -21.02
C ALA A 361 12.81 -24.92 -22.43
N LYS A 362 12.00 -24.59 -23.44
CA LYS A 362 12.46 -24.38 -24.83
C LYS A 362 13.40 -23.18 -24.99
N ARG A 363 13.16 -22.07 -24.26
CA ARG A 363 14.06 -20.90 -24.30
C ARG A 363 15.40 -21.18 -23.62
N GLY A 364 15.38 -21.87 -22.48
CA GLY A 364 16.60 -22.21 -21.74
C GLY A 364 17.49 -23.25 -22.43
N SER A 365 16.95 -24.05 -23.37
CA SER A 365 17.75 -24.98 -24.20
C SER A 365 18.39 -24.33 -25.42
N GLN A 366 18.08 -23.06 -25.71
CA GLN A 366 18.60 -22.31 -26.86
C GLN A 366 19.69 -21.29 -26.48
N SER A 367 19.92 -21.09 -25.19
CA SER A 367 21.05 -20.36 -24.60
C SER A 367 22.12 -21.33 -24.16
#